data_AF-A0A821IY93-F1
#
_entry.id   AF-A0A821IY93-F1
#
_cell.length_a   1.000
_cell.length_b   1.000
_cell.length_c   1.000
_cell.angle_alpha   90.00
_cell.angle_beta   90.00
_cell.angle_gamma   90.00
#
_symmetry.space_group_name_H-M   'P 1'
#
loop_
_entity.id
_entity.type
_entity.pdbx_description
1 polymer ?
#
loop_
_entity_poly.entity_id
_entity_poly.type
_entity_poly.pdbx_seq_one_letter_code
_entity_poly.pdbx_strand_id
1 'polypeptide(L)'
;MLNSFLLAKAWLSHELLYHVMSYRYRVEYGLSEKKEKEIAIPFRGKDLPSENSEFSHPDIMIGFTILSYLYRGLDVKQVKDGLIKLKSDPKQDRDSLLKQIVKENEQWIYEQIKKENEPFPEWLKSFTTLDLESENRIKKAHLYLSRNFTFIQYYLSNFLLSI
;
A
#
# COMPACT_ATOMS: atom_id res chain seq x y z
N MET A 1 -4.65 -15.80 -16.83
CA MET A 1 -3.41 -15.38 -17.52
C MET A 1 -3.72 -14.55 -18.78
N LEU A 2 -4.54 -15.04 -19.73
CA LEU A 2 -4.92 -14.28 -20.94
C LEU A 2 -5.64 -12.94 -20.63
N ASN A 3 -6.59 -12.95 -19.68
CA ASN A 3 -7.34 -11.74 -19.32
C ASN A 3 -6.45 -10.64 -18.72
N SER A 4 -5.45 -11.00 -17.91
CA SER A 4 -4.49 -10.06 -17.32
C SER A 4 -3.63 -9.40 -18.39
N PHE A 5 -3.23 -10.14 -19.43
CA PHE A 5 -2.47 -9.60 -20.55
C PHE A 5 -3.33 -8.64 -21.40
N LEU A 6 -4.59 -8.98 -21.66
CA LEU A 6 -5.51 -8.09 -22.38
C LEU A 6 -5.78 -6.80 -21.60
N LEU A 7 -5.92 -6.88 -20.28
CA LEU A 7 -6.08 -5.71 -19.42
C LEU A 7 -4.83 -4.82 -19.44
N ALA A 8 -3.64 -5.42 -19.30
CA ALA A 8 -2.38 -4.68 -19.39
C ALA A 8 -2.21 -4.00 -20.76
N LYS A 9 -2.53 -4.73 -21.85
CA LYS A 9 -2.57 -4.15 -23.19
C LYS A 9 -3.55 -2.99 -23.26
N ALA A 10 -4.77 -3.12 -22.73
CA ALA A 10 -5.75 -2.04 -22.73
C ALA A 10 -5.23 -0.79 -22.00
N TRP A 11 -4.64 -0.98 -20.82
CA TRP A 11 -4.05 0.11 -20.02
C TRP A 11 -2.91 0.84 -20.73
N LEU A 12 -2.09 0.11 -21.48
CA LEU A 12 -0.97 0.67 -22.25
C LEU A 12 -1.42 1.28 -23.59
N SER A 13 -2.32 0.61 -24.31
CA SER A 13 -2.75 0.99 -25.67
C SER A 13 -3.80 2.09 -25.70
N HIS A 14 -4.61 2.24 -24.64
CA HIS A 14 -5.64 3.29 -24.54
C HIS A 14 -5.19 4.46 -23.67
N GLU A 15 -3.88 4.66 -23.52
CA GLU A 15 -3.27 5.78 -22.79
C GLU A 15 -3.71 5.92 -21.32
N LEU A 16 -4.43 4.95 -20.74
CA LEU A 16 -4.89 5.03 -19.35
C LEU A 16 -3.72 5.13 -18.38
N LEU A 17 -2.66 4.34 -18.60
CA LEU A 17 -1.45 4.43 -17.78
C LEU A 17 -0.80 5.81 -17.88
N TYR A 18 -0.64 6.33 -19.10
CA TYR A 18 -0.07 7.65 -19.34
C TYR A 18 -0.93 8.75 -18.72
N HIS A 19 -2.24 8.67 -18.89
CA HIS A 19 -3.21 9.60 -18.33
C HIS A 19 -3.14 9.62 -16.80
N VAL A 20 -3.11 8.47 -16.15
CA VAL A 20 -3.03 8.39 -14.68
C VAL A 20 -1.67 8.92 -14.18
N MET A 21 -0.58 8.64 -14.89
CA MET A 21 0.76 9.11 -14.52
C MET A 21 1.02 10.60 -14.79
N SER A 22 0.24 11.23 -15.67
CA SER A 22 0.42 12.66 -16.00
C SER A 22 -0.14 13.60 -14.93
N TYR A 23 -0.96 13.08 -14.00
CA TYR A 23 -1.50 13.85 -12.88
C TYR A 23 -0.53 13.85 -11.70
N ARG A 24 -0.54 14.94 -10.94
CA ARG A 24 0.29 15.14 -9.75
C ARG A 24 -0.45 14.74 -8.49
N TYR A 25 0.12 13.77 -7.78
CA TYR A 25 -0.36 13.34 -6.47
C TYR A 25 -0.41 14.51 -5.46
N ARG A 26 -1.50 14.58 -4.69
CA ARG A 26 -1.85 15.66 -3.72
C ARG A 26 -2.09 17.05 -4.31
N VAL A 27 -2.08 17.20 -5.62
CA VAL A 27 -2.45 18.45 -6.30
C VAL A 27 -3.72 18.23 -7.11
N GLU A 28 -3.71 17.19 -7.93
CA GLU A 28 -4.76 16.90 -8.89
C GLU A 28 -5.56 15.64 -8.53
N TYR A 29 -5.05 14.81 -7.62
CA TYR A 29 -5.76 13.68 -7.03
C TYR A 29 -5.14 13.27 -5.68
N GLY A 30 -5.87 12.47 -4.91
CA GLY A 30 -5.37 11.83 -3.70
C GLY A 30 -6.45 11.03 -2.98
N LEU A 31 -6.07 10.37 -1.89
CA LEU A 31 -6.97 9.53 -1.10
C LEU A 31 -8.07 10.38 -0.45
N SER A 32 -9.31 9.93 -0.58
CA SER A 32 -10.46 10.58 0.03
C SER A 32 -10.54 10.26 1.53
N GLU A 33 -10.36 11.26 2.38
CA GLU A 33 -10.53 11.13 3.83
C GLU A 33 -11.99 10.94 4.26
N LYS A 34 -12.95 11.27 3.38
CA LYS A 34 -14.39 11.28 3.69
C LYS A 34 -15.14 9.97 3.39
N LYS A 35 -14.49 8.99 2.74
CA LYS A 35 -15.15 7.74 2.33
C LYS A 35 -14.76 6.61 3.30
N GLU A 36 -15.68 5.66 3.52
CA GLU A 36 -15.43 4.47 4.35
C GLU A 36 -14.23 3.63 3.87
N LYS A 37 -13.92 3.72 2.57
CA LYS A 37 -12.70 3.17 1.95
C LYS A 37 -11.84 4.31 1.40
N GLU A 38 -10.56 4.33 1.78
CA GLU A 38 -9.57 5.28 1.25
C GLU A 38 -9.25 4.95 -0.23
N ILE A 39 -10.12 5.42 -1.12
CA ILE A 39 -9.94 5.35 -2.58
C ILE A 39 -9.53 6.74 -3.06
N ALA A 40 -8.62 6.80 -4.04
CA ALA A 40 -8.20 8.07 -4.59
C ALA A 40 -9.26 8.67 -5.51
N ILE A 41 -9.42 10.00 -5.41
CA ILE A 41 -10.35 10.79 -6.20
C ILE A 41 -9.63 12.01 -6.78
N PRO A 42 -10.07 12.53 -7.93
CA PRO A 42 -9.52 13.77 -8.47
C PRO A 42 -9.91 14.97 -7.62
N PHE A 43 -8.98 15.89 -7.52
CA PHE A 43 -9.10 17.14 -6.79
C PHE A 43 -9.52 18.27 -7.73
N ARG A 44 -10.32 19.22 -7.23
CA ARG A 44 -10.63 20.50 -7.91
C ARG A 44 -9.53 21.54 -7.66
N GLY A 45 -8.78 21.39 -6.56
CA GLY A 45 -7.65 22.21 -6.11
C GLY A 45 -6.91 21.47 -4.99
N LYS A 46 -5.77 21.97 -4.50
CA LYS A 46 -4.92 21.26 -3.52
C LYS A 46 -5.75 20.70 -2.35
N ASP A 47 -5.74 19.37 -2.21
CA ASP A 47 -6.44 18.62 -1.17
C ASP A 47 -7.97 18.86 -1.08
N LEU A 48 -8.60 19.43 -2.12
CA LEU A 48 -10.04 19.66 -2.18
C LEU A 48 -10.70 18.76 -3.24
N PRO A 49 -11.52 17.77 -2.84
CA PRO A 49 -12.15 16.87 -3.78
C PRO A 49 -13.13 17.59 -4.69
N SER A 50 -13.20 17.16 -5.95
CA SER A 50 -14.16 17.71 -6.92
C SER A 50 -15.57 17.21 -6.66
N GLU A 51 -16.60 18.07 -6.71
CA GLU A 51 -18.02 17.64 -6.61
C GLU A 51 -18.41 16.69 -7.76
N ASN A 52 -17.66 16.70 -8.87
CA ASN A 52 -17.85 15.81 -10.03
C ASN A 52 -16.97 14.54 -9.96
N SER A 53 -16.31 14.26 -8.84
CA SER A 53 -15.48 13.04 -8.69
C SER A 53 -16.27 11.74 -8.83
N GLU A 54 -17.61 11.82 -8.82
CA GLU A 54 -18.52 10.71 -9.12
C GLU A 54 -18.46 10.24 -10.59
N PHE A 55 -17.79 10.98 -11.50
CA PHE A 55 -17.69 10.63 -12.93
C PHE A 55 -16.26 10.29 -13.40
N SER A 56 -15.36 9.95 -12.48
CA SER A 56 -14.05 9.43 -12.86
C SER A 56 -14.19 7.96 -13.30
N HIS A 57 -13.68 7.60 -14.48
CA HIS A 57 -13.71 6.22 -14.95
C HIS A 57 -13.11 5.29 -13.87
N PRO A 58 -13.75 4.15 -13.52
CA PRO A 58 -13.26 3.28 -12.44
C PRO A 58 -11.78 2.88 -12.58
N ASP A 59 -11.31 2.66 -13.80
CA ASP A 59 -9.89 2.37 -14.07
C ASP A 59 -8.95 3.51 -13.66
N ILE A 60 -9.34 4.77 -13.91
CA ILE A 60 -8.55 5.94 -13.50
C ILE A 60 -8.50 6.02 -11.98
N MET A 61 -9.63 5.76 -11.29
CA MET A 61 -9.67 5.74 -9.83
C MET A 61 -8.80 4.63 -9.24
N ILE A 62 -8.80 3.43 -9.84
CA ILE A 62 -7.92 2.33 -9.44
C ILE A 62 -6.45 2.75 -9.61
N GLY A 63 -6.11 3.34 -10.75
CA GLY A 63 -4.76 3.82 -11.04
C GLY A 63 -4.28 4.87 -10.03
N PHE A 64 -5.09 5.90 -9.78
CA PHE A 64 -4.82 6.91 -8.76
C PHE A 64 -4.72 6.33 -7.37
N THR A 65 -5.52 5.31 -7.03
CA THR A 65 -5.48 4.65 -5.72
C THR A 65 -4.16 3.93 -5.55
N ILE A 66 -3.77 3.08 -6.51
CA ILE A 66 -2.49 2.38 -6.49
C ILE A 66 -1.33 3.39 -6.35
N LEU A 67 -1.29 4.42 -7.20
CA LEU A 67 -0.24 5.45 -7.14
C LEU A 67 -0.22 6.18 -5.79
N SER A 68 -1.39 6.52 -5.24
CA SER A 68 -1.47 7.20 -3.94
C SER A 68 -0.87 6.36 -2.82
N TYR A 69 -1.12 5.05 -2.81
CA TYR A 69 -0.53 4.12 -1.84
C TYR A 69 0.96 3.91 -2.07
N LEU A 70 1.43 3.88 -3.32
CA LEU A 70 2.85 3.81 -3.64
C LEU A 70 3.62 5.07 -3.22
N TYR A 71 3.03 6.25 -3.35
CA TYR A 71 3.67 7.51 -2.94
C TYR A 71 3.60 7.75 -1.42
N ARG A 72 2.45 7.49 -0.79
CA ARG A 72 2.24 7.71 0.65
C ARG A 72 2.88 6.61 1.49
N GLY A 73 2.72 5.36 1.05
CA GLY A 73 2.79 4.19 1.90
C GLY A 73 1.49 3.93 2.68
N LEU A 74 1.47 2.79 3.36
CA LEU A 74 0.44 2.44 4.35
C LEU A 74 0.62 3.26 5.62
N ASP A 75 -0.47 3.72 6.22
CA ASP A 75 -0.41 4.30 7.57
C ASP A 75 -0.24 3.21 8.65
N VAL A 76 -0.05 3.64 9.91
CA VAL A 76 0.19 2.73 11.04
C VAL A 76 -0.95 1.74 11.25
N LYS A 77 -2.20 2.18 11.09
CA LYS A 77 -3.38 1.32 11.25
C LYS A 77 -3.44 0.31 10.11
N GLN A 78 -3.19 0.75 8.88
CA GLN A 78 -3.18 -0.11 7.69
C GLN A 78 -2.10 -1.18 7.75
N VAL A 79 -0.90 -0.84 8.27
CA VAL A 79 0.16 -1.81 8.53
C VAL A 79 -0.30 -2.84 9.56
N LYS A 80 -0.90 -2.40 10.68
CA LYS A 80 -1.43 -3.31 11.70
C LYS A 80 -2.49 -4.24 11.13
N ASP A 81 -3.49 -3.69 10.43
CA ASP A 81 -4.59 -4.44 9.83
C ASP A 81 -4.07 -5.44 8.80
N GLY A 82 -3.10 -5.04 7.96
CA GLY A 82 -2.44 -5.90 6.99
C GLY A 82 -1.69 -7.07 7.64
N LEU A 83 -0.97 -6.82 8.73
CA LEU A 83 -0.26 -7.87 9.48
C LEU A 83 -1.23 -8.82 10.20
N ILE A 84 -2.31 -8.31 10.79
CA ILE A 84 -3.36 -9.12 11.42
C ILE A 84 -4.00 -10.03 10.38
N LYS A 85 -4.37 -9.46 9.22
CA LYS A 85 -4.98 -10.22 8.12
C LYS A 85 -4.02 -11.32 7.64
N LEU A 86 -2.74 -10.99 7.41
CA LEU A 86 -1.73 -11.96 7.00
C LEU A 86 -1.52 -13.07 8.02
N LYS A 87 -1.53 -12.76 9.32
CA LYS A 87 -1.45 -13.76 10.39
C LYS A 87 -2.60 -14.76 10.36
N SER A 88 -3.80 -14.28 10.00
CA SER A 88 -5.05 -15.03 9.97
C SER A 88 -5.33 -15.75 8.64
N ASP A 89 -4.58 -15.45 7.58
CA ASP A 89 -4.86 -15.97 6.24
C ASP A 89 -4.37 -17.42 6.09
N PRO A 90 -5.26 -18.40 5.85
CA PRO A 90 -4.87 -19.79 5.70
C PRO A 90 -4.32 -20.12 4.30
N LYS A 91 -4.50 -19.24 3.30
CA LYS A 91 -4.11 -19.49 1.90
C LYS A 91 -2.67 -19.10 1.61
N GLN A 92 -2.12 -18.19 2.39
CA GLN A 92 -0.79 -17.64 2.19
C GLN A 92 0.16 -18.16 3.28
N ASP A 93 1.37 -18.57 2.91
CA ASP A 93 2.43 -18.81 3.90
C ASP A 93 2.84 -17.46 4.51
N ARG A 94 2.22 -17.14 5.64
CA ARG A 94 2.39 -15.88 6.36
C ARG A 94 3.84 -15.59 6.71
N ASP A 95 4.60 -16.59 7.16
CA ASP A 95 5.98 -16.40 7.59
C ASP A 95 6.90 -16.26 6.37
N SER A 96 6.62 -16.98 5.27
CA SER A 96 7.34 -16.79 4.01
C SER A 96 7.15 -15.40 3.43
N LEU A 97 5.89 -14.91 3.34
CA LEU A 97 5.62 -13.57 2.81
C LEU A 97 6.23 -12.47 3.70
N LEU A 98 6.13 -12.61 5.02
CA LEU A 98 6.76 -11.66 5.94
C LEU A 98 8.28 -11.61 5.75
N LYS A 99 8.94 -12.77 5.62
CA LYS A 99 10.39 -12.83 5.34
C LYS A 99 10.74 -12.19 4.01
N GLN A 100 9.93 -12.40 2.98
CA GLN A 100 10.12 -11.76 1.68
C GLN A 100 10.06 -10.23 1.82
N ILE A 101 9.00 -9.70 2.42
CA ILE A 101 8.79 -8.26 2.65
C ILE A 101 9.97 -7.66 3.43
N VAL A 102 10.41 -8.32 4.51
CA VAL A 102 11.54 -7.87 5.34
C VAL A 102 12.84 -7.87 4.55
N LYS A 103 13.08 -8.90 3.73
CA LYS A 103 14.27 -9.02 2.88
C LYS A 103 14.30 -7.92 1.81
N GLU A 104 13.17 -7.64 1.17
CA GLU A 104 13.06 -6.57 0.17
C GLU A 104 13.37 -5.18 0.77
N ASN A 105 13.07 -4.98 2.06
CA ASN A 105 13.32 -3.73 2.77
C ASN A 105 14.61 -3.74 3.62
N GLU A 106 15.44 -4.77 3.51
CA GLU A 106 16.59 -4.98 4.40
C GLU A 106 17.53 -3.77 4.46
N GLN A 107 17.88 -3.18 3.32
CA GLN A 107 18.73 -1.99 3.25
C GLN A 107 18.12 -0.79 3.99
N TRP A 108 16.82 -0.52 3.78
CA TRP A 108 16.12 0.57 4.47
C TRP A 108 16.08 0.34 5.99
N ILE A 109 15.81 -0.90 6.41
CA ILE A 109 15.80 -1.28 7.83
C ILE A 109 17.18 -1.01 8.46
N TYR A 110 18.27 -1.41 7.79
CA TYR A 110 19.63 -1.14 8.25
C TYR A 110 19.91 0.36 8.43
N GLU A 111 19.44 1.20 7.51
CA GLU A 111 19.60 2.66 7.63
C GLU A 111 18.86 3.23 8.84
N GLN A 112 17.65 2.74 9.13
CA GLN A 112 16.87 3.23 10.27
C GLN A 112 17.48 2.78 11.61
N ILE A 113 17.83 1.50 11.74
CA ILE A 113 18.43 0.99 13.01
C ILE A 113 19.79 1.63 13.28
N LYS A 114 20.57 1.98 12.24
CA LYS A 114 21.85 2.68 12.39
C LYS A 114 21.66 4.10 12.93
N LYS A 115 20.58 4.80 12.54
CA LYS A 115 20.26 6.14 13.07
C LYS A 115 19.89 6.10 14.55
N GLU A 116 19.17 5.06 14.96
CA GLU A 116 18.71 4.89 16.35
C GLU A 116 19.71 4.11 17.23
N ASN A 117 20.81 3.61 16.64
CA ASN A 117 21.80 2.74 17.28
C ASN A 117 21.18 1.48 17.90
N GLU A 118 20.25 0.86 17.17
CA GLU A 118 19.55 -0.36 17.58
C GLU A 118 20.02 -1.60 16.81
N PRO A 119 19.88 -2.81 17.38
CA PRO A 119 20.11 -4.05 16.64
C PRO A 119 18.98 -4.33 15.63
N PHE A 120 19.23 -5.25 14.70
CA PHE A 120 18.21 -5.71 13.76
C PHE A 120 16.98 -6.27 14.50
N PRO A 121 15.74 -5.94 14.07
CA PRO A 121 14.53 -6.39 14.75
C PRO A 121 14.24 -7.87 14.49
N GLU A 122 14.83 -8.76 15.31
CA GLU A 122 14.58 -10.22 15.25
C GLU A 122 13.09 -10.58 15.43
N TRP A 123 12.34 -9.75 16.15
CA TRP A 123 10.91 -9.89 16.33
C TRP A 123 10.09 -9.69 15.05
N LEU A 124 10.69 -9.16 13.97
CA LEU A 124 10.02 -8.94 12.69
C LEU A 124 10.17 -10.12 11.71
N LYS A 125 10.93 -11.17 12.06
CA LYS A 125 11.20 -12.31 11.15
C LYS A 125 10.11 -13.37 11.10
N SER A 126 9.20 -13.40 12.08
CA SER A 126 8.12 -14.39 12.15
C SER A 126 6.92 -13.85 12.92
N PHE A 127 5.72 -14.33 12.56
CA PHE A 127 4.48 -14.08 13.30
C PHE A 127 4.45 -14.68 14.71
N THR A 128 5.38 -15.60 15.03
CA THR A 128 5.54 -16.14 16.39
C THR A 128 6.17 -15.12 17.34
N THR A 129 7.12 -14.33 16.83
CA THR A 129 7.86 -13.33 17.61
C THR A 129 7.29 -11.92 17.48
N LEU A 130 6.56 -11.66 16.39
CA LEU A 130 5.85 -10.42 16.13
C LEU A 130 4.65 -10.28 17.07
N ASP A 131 4.72 -9.27 17.93
CA ASP A 131 3.63 -8.89 18.81
C ASP A 131 2.84 -7.74 18.17
N LEU A 132 1.57 -8.01 17.87
CA LEU A 132 0.66 -7.09 17.20
C LEU A 132 -0.15 -6.22 18.18
N GLU A 133 -0.05 -6.49 19.49
CA GLU A 133 -0.71 -5.71 20.54
C GLU A 133 0.15 -4.53 20.98
N SER A 134 1.48 -4.67 20.94
CA SER A 134 2.40 -3.58 21.29
C SER A 134 2.38 -2.44 20.25
N GLU A 135 1.85 -1.29 20.64
CA GLU A 135 1.85 -0.08 19.81
C GLU A 135 3.25 0.33 19.35
N ASN A 136 4.27 0.17 20.19
CA ASN A 136 5.64 0.53 19.84
C ASN A 136 6.20 -0.36 18.72
N ARG A 137 5.93 -1.69 18.80
CA ARG A 137 6.33 -2.63 17.74
C ARG A 137 5.60 -2.36 16.44
N ILE A 138 4.31 -2.00 16.51
CA ILE A 138 3.55 -1.60 15.33
C ILE A 138 4.09 -0.31 14.70
N LYS A 139 4.46 0.69 15.50
CA LYS A 139 5.11 1.92 14.98
C LYS A 139 6.44 1.62 14.28
N LYS A 140 7.26 0.74 14.84
CA LYS A 140 8.50 0.28 14.18
C LYS A 140 8.22 -0.54 12.92
N ALA A 141 7.25 -1.45 12.96
CA ALA A 141 6.84 -2.22 11.78
C ALA A 141 6.36 -1.28 10.66
N HIS A 142 5.61 -0.21 10.99
CA HIS A 142 5.23 0.82 10.04
C HIS A 142 6.46 1.55 9.46
N LEU A 143 7.41 1.97 10.29
CA LEU A 143 8.67 2.59 9.82
C LEU A 143 9.42 1.71 8.81
N TYR A 144 9.42 0.40 9.05
CA TYR A 144 10.14 -0.56 8.24
C TYR A 144 9.40 -1.01 6.99
N LEU A 145 8.08 -1.19 7.05
CA LEU A 145 7.31 -1.90 6.04
C LEU A 145 6.32 -1.03 5.24
N SER A 146 5.99 0.18 5.72
CA SER A 146 4.91 1.02 5.15
C SER A 146 5.04 1.29 3.65
N ARG A 147 6.28 1.35 3.14
CA ARG A 147 6.59 1.64 1.73
C ARG A 147 7.04 0.42 0.93
N ASN A 148 6.99 -0.78 1.51
CA ASN A 148 7.31 -2.00 0.76
C ASN A 148 6.23 -2.25 -0.31
N PHE A 149 6.67 -2.42 -1.57
CA PHE A 149 5.77 -2.62 -2.70
C PHE A 149 4.90 -3.87 -2.53
N THR A 150 5.50 -5.00 -2.16
CA THR A 150 4.81 -6.29 -1.97
C THR A 150 3.75 -6.18 -0.87
N PHE A 151 4.06 -5.49 0.22
CA PHE A 151 3.13 -5.31 1.34
C PHE A 151 1.98 -4.36 0.99
N ILE A 152 2.26 -3.27 0.28
CA ILE A 152 1.22 -2.39 -0.28
C ILE A 152 0.32 -3.20 -1.22
N GLN A 153 0.89 -3.97 -2.15
CA GLN A 153 0.12 -4.80 -3.08
C GLN A 153 -0.75 -5.84 -2.37
N TYR A 154 -0.21 -6.48 -1.33
CA TYR A 154 -0.94 -7.40 -0.47
C TYR A 154 -2.13 -6.71 0.21
N TYR A 155 -1.89 -5.52 0.80
CA TYR A 155 -2.94 -4.75 1.46
C TYR A 155 -4.05 -4.33 0.49
N LEU A 156 -3.69 -3.75 -0.66
CA LEU A 156 -4.65 -3.32 -1.68
C LEU A 156 -5.53 -4.48 -2.15
N SER A 157 -4.94 -5.64 -2.43
CA SER A 157 -5.66 -6.84 -2.90
C SER A 157 -6.67 -7.39 -1.87
N ASN A 158 -6.38 -7.26 -0.58
CA ASN A 158 -7.21 -7.84 0.47
C ASN A 158 -8.28 -6.89 1.02
N PHE A 159 -8.02 -5.58 1.03
CA PHE A 159 -8.88 -4.60 1.71
C PHE A 159 -9.67 -3.70 0.74
N LEU A 160 -9.11 -3.40 -0.43
CA LEU A 160 -9.70 -2.40 -1.35
C LEU A 160 -10.15 -2.98 -2.68
N LEU A 161 -9.33 -3.82 -3.30
CA LEU A 161 -9.50 -4.32 -4.67
C LEU A 161 -9.98 -5.78 -4.72
N SER A 162 -10.47 -6.31 -3.59
CA SER A 162 -11.09 -7.64 -3.54
C SER A 162 -12.46 -7.59 -4.22
N ILE A 163 -12.50 -8.06 -5.47
CA ILE A 163 -13.72 -8.36 -6.26
C ILE A 163 -13.92 -9.87 -6.23
#